data_AF-A0A351JMY9-F1
#
_entry.id   AF-A0A351JMY9-F1
#
_cell.length_a   1.000
_cell.length_b   1.000
_cell.length_c   1.000
_cell.angle_alpha   90.00
_cell.angle_beta   90.00
_cell.angle_gamma   90.00
#
_symmetry.space_group_name_H-M   'P 1'
#
loop_
_entity.id
_entity.type
_entity.pdbx_description
1 polymer ?
#
loop_
_entity_poly.entity_id
_entity_poly.type
_entity_poly.pdbx_seq_one_letter_code
_entity_poly.pdbx_strand_id
1 'polypeptide(L)'
;MGWHMRRALSHFLFVDEDKQAAKALRGSVVAPAQRSPGAHRKASRKRTEDGQPVHSFRGLLENLGTIVRSTMRTTSPTARPVEFPVVAEPTLLQREALQLLGVRL
;
A
#
# COMPACT_ATOMS: atom_id res chain seq x y z
N MET A 1 -5.44 -14.80 -9.01
CA MET A 1 -4.11 -14.52 -8.42
C MET A 1 -4.02 -13.24 -7.57
N GLY A 2 -4.91 -12.24 -7.66
CA GLY A 2 -4.78 -10.98 -6.89
C GLY A 2 -5.31 -10.96 -5.43
N TRP A 3 -6.01 -12.01 -4.98
CA TRP A 3 -6.67 -11.99 -3.65
C TRP A 3 -5.66 -11.96 -2.50
N HIS A 4 -4.57 -12.72 -2.59
CA HIS A 4 -3.55 -12.78 -1.54
C HIS A 4 -2.87 -11.43 -1.31
N MET A 5 -2.46 -10.76 -2.40
CA MET A 5 -1.83 -9.45 -2.32
C MET A 5 -2.78 -8.38 -1.76
N ARG A 6 -4.04 -8.39 -2.19
CA ARG A 6 -5.07 -7.48 -1.66
C ARG A 6 -5.36 -7.71 -0.18
N ARG A 7 -5.31 -8.97 0.27
CA ARG A 7 -5.45 -9.32 1.68
C ARG A 7 -4.25 -8.84 2.49
N ALA A 8 -3.03 -9.05 2.01
CA ALA A 8 -1.82 -8.58 2.67
C ALA A 8 -1.80 -7.05 2.80
N LEU A 9 -2.25 -6.34 1.76
CA LEU A 9 -2.28 -4.89 1.69
C LEU A 9 -3.60 -4.27 2.20
N SER A 10 -4.48 -5.01 2.89
CA SER A 10 -5.81 -4.51 3.29
C SER A 10 -5.75 -3.17 4.04
N HIS A 11 -4.70 -3.00 4.83
CA HIS A 11 -4.44 -1.80 5.61
C HIS A 11 -4.39 -0.54 4.73
N PHE A 12 -3.80 -0.60 3.54
CA PHE A 12 -3.69 0.52 2.60
C PHE A 12 -4.83 0.61 1.57
N LEU A 13 -5.80 -0.30 1.63
CA LEU A 13 -6.90 -0.38 0.67
C LEU A 13 -8.23 0.03 1.31
N PHE A 14 -9.20 0.37 0.45
CA PHE A 14 -10.62 0.46 0.80
C PHE A 14 -11.23 -0.93 1.02
N VAL A 15 -10.69 -1.68 1.98
CA VAL A 15 -11.15 -2.99 2.41
C VAL A 15 -11.59 -2.88 3.85
N ASP A 16 -12.72 -3.51 4.17
CA ASP A 16 -13.16 -3.67 5.56
C ASP A 16 -12.35 -4.78 6.22
N GLU A 17 -11.58 -4.41 7.24
CA GLU A 17 -10.67 -5.28 7.97
C GLU A 17 -11.36 -5.94 9.16
N ASP A 18 -12.39 -5.30 9.71
CA ASP A 18 -13.15 -5.81 10.86
C ASP A 18 -14.44 -6.50 10.42
N LYS A 19 -14.26 -7.68 9.82
CA LYS A 19 -15.38 -8.52 9.38
C LYS A 19 -16.26 -8.98 10.52
N GLN A 20 -15.75 -9.05 11.76
CA GLN A 20 -16.55 -9.50 12.90
C GLN A 20 -17.49 -8.40 13.37
N ALA A 21 -17.01 -7.16 13.51
CA ALA A 21 -17.89 -6.02 13.79
C ALA A 21 -18.93 -5.84 12.67
N ALA A 22 -18.51 -5.96 11.40
CA ALA A 22 -19.43 -5.90 10.26
C ALA A 22 -20.52 -7.00 10.32
N LYS A 23 -20.16 -8.22 10.72
CA LYS A 23 -21.12 -9.33 10.89
C LYS A 23 -22.03 -9.14 12.10
N ALA A 24 -21.52 -8.62 13.21
CA ALA A 24 -22.30 -8.36 14.42
C ALA A 24 -23.39 -7.30 14.18
N LEU A 25 -23.13 -6.34 13.28
CA LEU A 25 -24.12 -5.35 12.83
C LEU A 25 -25.21 -5.95 11.92
N ARG A 26 -25.02 -7.18 11.43
CA ARG A 26 -25.95 -7.84 10.51
C ARG A 26 -26.96 -8.66 11.30
N GLY A 27 -28.22 -8.23 11.31
CA GLY A 27 -29.28 -8.91 12.07
C GLY A 27 -29.69 -10.29 11.53
N SER A 28 -29.24 -10.70 10.35
CA SER A 28 -29.51 -12.03 9.78
C SER A 28 -28.51 -12.39 8.67
N VAL A 29 -28.27 -13.67 8.43
CA VAL A 29 -27.41 -14.19 7.35
C VAL A 29 -27.92 -13.80 5.96
N VAL A 30 -29.21 -13.52 5.81
CA VAL A 30 -29.82 -13.07 4.53
C VAL A 30 -29.99 -11.56 4.41
N ALA A 31 -29.82 -10.79 5.49
CA ALA A 31 -29.89 -9.32 5.44
C ALA A 31 -28.73 -8.75 4.61
N PRO A 32 -28.77 -7.53 4.06
CA PRO A 32 -27.62 -6.95 3.34
C PRO A 32 -26.33 -6.89 4.19
N ALA A 33 -25.16 -6.94 3.53
CA ALA A 33 -23.87 -6.80 4.22
C ALA A 33 -23.68 -5.38 4.76
N GLN A 34 -23.25 -5.26 6.02
CA GLN A 34 -22.93 -3.99 6.66
C GLN A 34 -21.42 -3.76 6.66
N ARG A 35 -21.00 -2.49 6.60
CA ARG A 35 -19.60 -2.11 6.79
C ARG A 35 -19.35 -1.87 8.27
N SER A 36 -18.16 -2.21 8.75
CA SER A 36 -17.74 -1.88 10.11
C SER A 36 -17.63 -0.37 10.31
N PRO A 37 -17.70 0.12 11.57
CA PRO A 37 -17.43 1.53 11.87
C PRO A 37 -16.04 1.97 11.38
N GLY A 38 -15.05 1.08 11.44
CA GLY A 38 -13.70 1.32 10.93
C GLY A 38 -13.68 1.55 9.41
N ALA A 39 -14.39 0.72 8.65
CA ALA A 39 -14.52 0.91 7.21
C ALA A 39 -15.23 2.22 6.85
N HIS A 40 -16.24 2.63 7.62
CA HIS A 40 -16.87 3.94 7.45
C HIS A 40 -15.90 5.10 7.72
N ARG A 41 -15.13 5.07 8.82
CA ARG A 41 -14.10 6.07 9.12
C ARG A 41 -13.04 6.15 8.03
N LYS A 42 -12.52 5.00 7.59
CA LYS A 42 -11.49 4.89 6.54
C LYS A 42 -12.00 5.45 5.21
N ALA A 43 -13.24 5.15 4.83
CA ALA A 43 -13.87 5.69 3.63
C ALA A 43 -14.11 7.21 3.72
N SER A 44 -14.55 7.69 4.88
CA SER A 44 -14.78 9.12 5.15
C SER A 44 -13.48 9.93 5.10
N ARG A 45 -12.44 9.49 5.81
CA ARG A 45 -11.18 10.22 5.94
C ARG A 45 -10.24 10.03 4.74
N LYS A 46 -10.47 8.98 3.94
CA LYS A 46 -9.54 8.48 2.91
C LYS A 46 -8.12 8.29 3.46
N ARG A 47 -8.02 7.95 4.76
CA ARG A 47 -6.78 7.67 5.46
C ARG A 47 -6.94 6.46 6.39
N THR A 48 -5.85 5.75 6.64
CA THR A 48 -5.72 4.74 7.68
C THR A 48 -5.77 5.38 9.07
N GLU A 49 -5.86 4.57 10.13
CA GLU A 49 -5.83 5.07 11.50
C GLU A 49 -4.51 5.75 11.85
N ASP A 50 -3.40 5.25 11.28
CA ASP A 50 -2.06 5.81 11.38
C ASP A 50 -1.84 7.06 10.50
N GLY A 51 -2.89 7.53 9.82
CA GLY A 51 -2.87 8.78 9.03
C GLY A 51 -2.33 8.65 7.60
N GLN A 52 -1.95 7.44 7.17
CA GLN A 52 -1.50 7.20 5.80
C GLN A 52 -2.68 7.23 4.80
N PRO A 53 -2.48 7.68 3.55
CA PRO A 53 -3.53 7.63 2.54
C PRO A 53 -3.97 6.20 2.24
N VAL A 54 -5.28 5.97 2.09
CA VAL A 54 -5.79 4.73 1.49
C VAL A 54 -5.92 4.87 -0.02
N HIS A 55 -5.63 3.79 -0.73
CA HIS A 55 -5.53 3.74 -2.18
C HIS A 55 -6.54 2.75 -2.77
N SER A 56 -6.84 2.93 -4.07
CA SER A 56 -7.29 1.80 -4.88
C SER A 56 -6.13 0.81 -5.04
N PHE A 57 -6.44 -0.47 -5.29
CA PHE A 57 -5.37 -1.47 -5.45
C PHE A 57 -4.41 -1.12 -6.59
N ARG A 58 -4.95 -0.65 -7.72
CA ARG A 58 -4.14 -0.16 -8.84
C ARG A 58 -3.29 1.04 -8.44
N GLY A 59 -3.86 2.04 -7.77
CA GLY A 59 -3.12 3.23 -7.34
C GLY A 59 -2.01 2.91 -6.34
N LEU A 60 -2.20 1.89 -5.49
CA LEU A 60 -1.15 1.40 -4.60
C LEU A 60 0.00 0.73 -5.38
N LEU A 61 -0.32 -0.09 -6.39
CA LEU A 61 0.70 -0.70 -7.25
C LEU A 61 1.46 0.35 -8.07
N GLU A 62 0.77 1.37 -8.58
CA GLU A 62 1.39 2.50 -9.27
C GLU A 62 2.32 3.28 -8.32
N ASN A 63 1.90 3.50 -7.07
CA ASN A 63 2.75 4.11 -6.05
C ASN A 63 3.98 3.25 -5.72
N LEU A 64 3.82 1.93 -5.54
CA LEU A 64 4.95 1.02 -5.31
C LEU A 64 5.90 0.98 -6.53
N GLY A 65 5.36 1.12 -7.74
CA GLY A 65 6.12 1.13 -8.99
C GLY A 65 7.05 2.34 -9.15
N THR A 66 6.93 3.38 -8.30
CA THR A 66 7.89 4.50 -8.31
C THR A 66 9.21 4.17 -7.62
N ILE A 67 9.32 3.01 -6.96
CA ILE A 67 10.57 2.52 -6.40
C ILE A 67 11.41 1.96 -7.55
N VAL A 68 12.44 2.68 -7.94
CA VAL A 68 13.28 2.35 -9.10
C VAL A 68 14.73 2.17 -8.70
N ARG A 69 15.43 1.31 -9.44
CA ARG A 69 16.90 1.20 -9.42
C ARG A 69 17.43 1.80 -10.72
N SER A 70 18.02 2.98 -10.61
CA SER A 70 18.58 3.72 -11.74
C SER A 70 20.10 3.61 -11.74
N THR A 71 20.73 3.55 -12.91
CA THR A 71 22.21 3.61 -13.00
C THR A 71 22.61 5.05 -13.28
N MET A 72 23.39 5.63 -12.37
CA MET A 72 23.93 6.98 -12.52
C MET A 72 25.32 6.90 -13.12
N ARG A 73 25.64 7.84 -14.01
CA ARG A 73 26.96 7.97 -14.63
C ARG A 73 27.55 9.34 -14.29
N THR A 74 28.77 9.37 -13.78
CA THR A 74 29.47 10.64 -13.57
C THR A 74 29.98 11.21 -14.89
N THR A 75 29.77 12.51 -15.09
CA THR A 75 30.33 13.27 -16.21
C THR A 75 31.29 14.30 -15.63
N SER A 76 32.60 14.04 -15.75
CA SER A 76 33.65 15.00 -15.37
C SER A 76 34.59 15.22 -16.55
N PRO A 77 34.98 16.47 -16.86
CA PRO A 77 35.95 16.74 -17.93
C PRO A 77 37.35 16.16 -17.65
N THR A 78 37.67 15.94 -16.37
CA THR A 78 39.04 15.62 -15.93
C THR A 78 39.16 14.22 -15.30
N ALA A 79 38.04 13.53 -15.06
CA ALA A 79 38.03 12.20 -14.44
C ALA A 79 37.34 11.18 -15.36
N ARG A 80 37.73 9.89 -15.22
CA ARG A 80 37.05 8.80 -15.92
C ARG A 80 35.58 8.71 -15.46
N PRO A 81 34.63 8.52 -16.38
CA PRO A 81 33.25 8.23 -16.03
C PRO A 81 33.16 6.97 -15.16
N VAL A 82 32.38 7.07 -14.08
CA VAL A 82 32.05 5.96 -13.19
C VAL A 82 30.54 5.76 -13.25
N GLU A 83 30.12 4.50 -13.31
CA GLU A 83 28.71 4.11 -13.24
C GLU A 83 28.43 3.37 -11.94
N PHE A 84 27.32 3.72 -11.29
CA PHE A 84 26.88 3.04 -10.08
C PHE A 84 25.36 3.03 -9.97
N PRO A 85 24.76 1.96 -9.40
CA PRO A 85 23.33 1.91 -9.18
C PRO A 85 22.92 2.80 -8.01
N VAL A 86 21.75 3.42 -8.12
CA VAL A 86 21.07 4.17 -7.06
C VAL A 86 19.64 3.64 -6.97
N VAL A 87 19.21 3.26 -5.77
CA VAL A 87 17.83 2.85 -5.49
C VAL A 87 17.10 4.04 -4.89
N ALA A 88 15.86 4.27 -5.34
CA ALA A 88 15.00 5.29 -4.76
C ALA A 88 14.74 4.98 -3.26
N GLU A 89 14.87 6.00 -2.40
CA GLU A 89 14.53 5.86 -0.99
C GLU A 89 12.99 5.75 -0.86
N PRO A 90 12.44 4.61 -0.39
CA PRO A 90 11.00 4.45 -0.35
C PRO A 90 10.38 5.28 0.76
N THR A 91 9.20 5.83 0.52
CA THR A 91 8.37 6.50 1.54
C THR A 91 7.97 5.53 2.66
N LEU A 92 7.49 6.07 3.81
CA LEU A 92 7.03 5.23 4.92
C LEU A 92 5.96 4.21 4.48
N LEU A 93 4.96 4.65 3.71
CA LEU A 93 3.92 3.79 3.15
C LEU A 93 4.51 2.68 2.28
N GLN A 94 5.43 3.02 1.38
CA GLN A 94 6.08 2.03 0.51
C GLN A 94 6.87 0.99 1.31
N ARG A 95 7.59 1.41 2.36
CA ARG A 95 8.33 0.49 3.23
C ARG A 95 7.39 -0.49 3.94
N GLU A 96 6.33 0.00 4.55
CA GLU A 96 5.35 -0.83 5.24
C GLU A 96 4.63 -1.78 4.28
N ALA A 97 4.23 -1.30 3.10
CA ALA A 97 3.62 -2.14 2.07
C ALA A 97 4.57 -3.24 1.59
N LEU A 98 5.86 -2.96 1.37
CA LEU A 98 6.84 -3.98 1.01
C LEU A 98 7.05 -5.00 2.14
N GLN A 99 7.05 -4.57 3.40
CA GLN A 99 7.12 -5.47 4.56
C GLN A 99 5.91 -6.41 4.63
N LEU A 100 4.69 -5.90 4.43
CA LEU A 100 3.47 -6.73 4.37
C LEU A 100 3.50 -7.75 3.21
N LEU A 101 4.21 -7.43 2.13
CA LEU A 101 4.42 -8.33 1.00
C LEU A 101 5.61 -9.28 1.18
N GLY A 102 6.42 -9.11 2.22
CA GLY A 102 7.65 -9.90 2.43
C GLY A 102 8.77 -9.60 1.43
N VAL A 103 8.76 -8.40 0.81
CA VAL A 103 9.76 -7.99 -0.19
C VAL A 103 10.86 -7.15 0.47
N ARG A 104 12.12 -7.40 0.10
CA ARG A 104 13.30 -6.61 0.49
C ARG A 104 13.90 -5.92 -0.73
N LEU A 105 14.38 -4.70 -0.54
CA LEU A 105 15.08 -3.91 -1.57
C LEU A 105 16.59 -4.12 -1.49
#